data_AF-A0A9D1MW20-F1
#
_entry.id   AF-A0A9D1MW20-F1
#
_cell.length_a   1.000
_cell.length_b   1.000
_cell.length_c   1.000
_cell.angle_alpha   90.00
_cell.angle_beta   90.00
_cell.angle_gamma   90.00
#
_symmetry.space_group_name_H-M   'P 1'
#
loop_
_entity.id
_entity.type
_entity.pdbx_description
1 polymer ?
#
loop_
_entity_poly.entity_id
_entity_poly.type
_entity_poly.pdbx_seq_one_letter_code
_entity_poly.pdbx_strand_id
1 'polypeptide(L)'
;MSRKGCPKNGRPNKRANLPRGTAVCFYRLTESAKYLNSANTLAEQLMEMQGADSAFYSHKTHYTCVIYPAKSMLELALAEKEAGYEKRFARHYRSTQRAVEDLAKRLDNIETEGQMTFEDGMISCEALQIAFFALHADDEEARAFLTEKAEYIMRKHRCLVQTFAPDARIRGCTLRFWEARYDINFNANMLNSPHGWTSWKNYASYYLYLLTGKYAYLQELMDTMGACVQCIDDDGTLRWAFVPDPCIVGKQMVKANNRRGYAFEDTVVGEQYMPMISNWYRTNPKRFIHQYVINFSLPPNRLSPDYGGSCDNDVHEHFKCLAETLLAKAFIHFEEQQVFLYGCIQEKEGFVSRGDKVRTLIVRALHPGTILFDGVPYPVKHGINLLNI
;
A
#
# COMPACT_ATOMS: atom_id res chain seq x y z
N MET A 1 -8.50 53.55 9.67
CA MET A 1 -8.12 53.24 8.27
C MET A 1 -6.95 52.26 8.27
N SER A 2 -7.03 51.28 7.37
CA SER A 2 -5.97 50.40 6.86
C SER A 2 -5.38 49.29 7.75
N ARG A 3 -5.78 48.07 7.38
CA ARG A 3 -5.17 46.74 7.62
C ARG A 3 -3.72 46.65 7.09
N LYS A 4 -2.93 45.72 7.67
CA LYS A 4 -1.85 44.87 7.08
C LYS A 4 -0.98 44.37 8.25
N GLY A 5 -0.59 43.12 8.44
CA GLY A 5 -0.78 41.87 7.70
C GLY A 5 -0.15 40.76 8.56
N CYS A 6 -0.90 39.70 8.80
CA CYS A 6 -0.44 38.52 9.55
C CYS A 6 0.40 37.62 8.61
N PRO A 7 1.62 37.19 8.97
CA PRO A 7 2.38 36.26 8.15
C PRO A 7 1.73 34.88 8.16
N LYS A 8 1.24 34.46 7.00
CA LYS A 8 0.82 33.08 6.69
C LYS A 8 2.05 32.18 6.61
N ASN A 9 2.37 31.45 7.67
CA ASN A 9 3.29 30.32 7.62
C ASN A 9 2.54 29.02 7.94
N GLY A 10 1.73 28.56 6.98
CA GLY A 10 1.21 27.19 6.98
C GLY A 10 2.32 26.27 6.49
N ARG A 11 2.94 25.52 7.41
CA ARG A 11 3.89 24.45 7.06
C ARG A 11 3.12 23.26 6.47
N PRO A 12 3.58 22.64 5.36
CA PRO A 12 2.94 21.44 4.84
C PRO A 12 3.14 20.28 5.82
N ASN A 13 2.05 19.61 6.16
CA ASN A 13 2.08 18.45 7.04
C ASN A 13 2.41 17.20 6.20
N LYS A 14 3.49 16.47 6.53
CA LYS A 14 3.97 15.25 5.87
C LYS A 14 2.99 14.04 5.94
N ARG A 15 1.71 14.27 6.30
CA ARG A 15 0.68 13.23 6.51
C ARG A 15 -0.51 13.31 5.55
N ALA A 16 -0.40 14.05 4.44
CA ALA A 16 -1.55 14.33 3.56
C ALA A 16 -1.93 13.20 2.58
N ASN A 17 -1.14 12.14 2.42
CA ASN A 17 -1.44 11.07 1.45
C ASN A 17 -2.49 10.06 1.92
N LEU A 18 -2.37 9.56 3.15
CA LEU A 18 -3.32 8.60 3.74
C LEU A 18 -4.76 9.17 3.92
N PRO A 19 -4.96 10.44 4.35
CA PRO A 19 -6.30 10.99 4.58
C PRO A 19 -7.18 11.09 3.33
N ARG A 20 -6.59 11.15 2.11
CA ARG A 20 -7.37 11.24 0.86
C ARG A 20 -8.06 9.93 0.53
N GLY A 21 -7.31 8.84 0.43
CA GLY A 21 -7.89 7.51 0.21
C GLY A 21 -8.88 7.14 1.32
N THR A 22 -8.55 7.44 2.57
CA THR A 22 -9.47 7.23 3.70
C THR A 22 -10.76 8.07 3.57
N ALA A 23 -10.68 9.33 3.13
CA ALA A 23 -11.88 10.14 2.89
C ALA A 23 -12.76 9.57 1.76
N VAL A 24 -12.16 9.01 0.70
CA VAL A 24 -12.92 8.30 -0.35
C VAL A 24 -13.61 7.05 0.22
N CYS A 25 -12.93 6.28 1.08
CA CYS A 25 -13.56 5.16 1.78
C CYS A 25 -14.75 5.61 2.65
N PHE A 26 -14.61 6.69 3.40
CA PHE A 26 -15.72 7.25 4.20
C PHE A 26 -16.86 7.75 3.32
N TYR A 27 -16.56 8.36 2.16
CA TYR A 27 -17.58 8.71 1.19
C TYR A 27 -18.35 7.47 0.72
N ARG A 28 -17.65 6.42 0.27
CA ARG A 28 -18.30 5.17 -0.18
C ARG A 28 -19.13 4.49 0.90
N LEU A 29 -18.77 4.67 2.17
CA LEU A 29 -19.52 4.11 3.30
C LEU A 29 -20.75 4.95 3.69
N THR A 30 -20.69 6.26 3.55
CA THR A 30 -21.69 7.19 4.13
C THR A 30 -22.45 8.02 3.12
N GLU A 31 -22.01 8.02 1.86
CA GLU A 31 -22.47 8.87 0.75
C GLU A 31 -22.39 10.39 1.07
N SER A 32 -21.65 10.77 2.12
CA SER A 32 -21.57 12.16 2.55
C SER A 32 -20.58 12.94 1.70
N ALA A 33 -21.09 13.91 0.92
CA ALA A 33 -20.29 14.82 0.09
C ALA A 33 -19.22 15.61 0.89
N LYS A 34 -19.34 15.72 2.21
CA LYS A 34 -18.32 16.32 3.10
C LYS A 34 -16.95 15.64 2.92
N TYR A 35 -16.93 14.32 2.77
CA TYR A 35 -15.69 13.57 2.63
C TYR A 35 -15.05 13.80 1.26
N LEU A 36 -15.83 13.80 0.17
CA LEU A 36 -15.33 14.17 -1.16
C LEU A 36 -14.82 15.61 -1.19
N ASN A 37 -15.52 16.55 -0.56
CA ASN A 37 -15.06 17.94 -0.49
C ASN A 37 -13.73 18.08 0.27
N SER A 38 -13.57 17.34 1.37
CA SER A 38 -12.31 17.31 2.13
C SER A 38 -11.18 16.69 1.30
N ALA A 39 -11.45 15.58 0.61
CA ALA A 39 -10.49 14.92 -0.27
C ALA A 39 -10.07 15.82 -1.44
N ASN A 40 -11.02 16.52 -2.07
CA ASN A 40 -10.77 17.51 -3.10
C ASN A 40 -9.85 18.64 -2.57
N THR A 41 -10.09 19.20 -1.39
CA THR A 41 -9.19 20.21 -0.81
C THR A 41 -7.76 19.70 -0.64
N LEU A 42 -7.59 18.45 -0.19
CA LEU A 42 -6.27 17.84 -0.06
C LEU A 42 -5.62 17.50 -1.41
N ALA A 43 -6.43 17.21 -2.43
CA ALA A 43 -5.96 16.97 -3.80
C ALA A 43 -5.46 18.25 -4.45
N GLU A 44 -6.18 19.36 -4.28
CA GLU A 44 -5.76 20.69 -4.74
C GLU A 44 -4.40 21.08 -4.17
N GLN A 45 -4.19 20.86 -2.87
CA GLN A 45 -2.90 21.11 -2.20
C GLN A 45 -1.77 20.21 -2.75
N LEU A 46 -2.06 18.95 -3.08
CA LEU A 46 -1.07 18.07 -3.71
C LEU A 46 -0.72 18.55 -5.12
N MET A 47 -1.71 19.00 -5.89
CA MET A 47 -1.51 19.52 -7.23
C MET A 47 -0.66 20.80 -7.27
N GLU A 48 -0.70 21.63 -6.22
CA GLU A 48 0.22 22.77 -6.07
C GLU A 48 1.69 22.34 -6.00
N MET A 49 1.96 21.10 -5.59
CA MET A 49 3.29 20.51 -5.53
C MET A 49 3.66 19.71 -6.79
N GLN A 50 2.82 19.73 -7.83
CA GLN A 50 3.11 19.06 -9.09
C GLN A 50 4.06 19.90 -9.95
N GLY A 51 5.22 19.33 -10.28
CA GLY A 51 6.27 19.98 -11.06
C GLY A 51 5.93 20.14 -12.54
N ALA A 52 6.81 20.82 -13.27
CA ALA A 52 6.70 21.01 -14.72
C ALA A 52 6.84 19.68 -15.49
N ASP A 53 7.64 18.75 -14.97
CA ASP A 53 7.77 17.37 -15.44
C ASP A 53 6.59 16.48 -15.00
N SER A 54 5.64 17.03 -14.24
CA SER A 54 4.40 16.39 -13.77
C SER A 54 4.53 15.48 -12.55
N ALA A 55 5.71 15.30 -11.99
CA ALA A 55 5.87 14.58 -10.73
C ALA A 55 5.32 15.39 -9.54
N PHE A 56 4.88 14.71 -8.49
CA PHE A 56 4.59 15.35 -7.20
C PHE A 56 5.87 15.46 -6.39
N TYR A 57 6.12 16.65 -5.83
CA TYR A 57 7.35 16.94 -5.10
C TYR A 57 7.12 17.18 -3.61
N SER A 58 8.13 16.83 -2.82
CA SER A 58 8.34 17.41 -1.49
C SER A 58 9.66 18.17 -1.53
N HIS A 59 9.61 19.51 -1.52
CA HIS A 59 10.77 20.35 -1.81
C HIS A 59 11.42 20.00 -3.17
N LYS A 60 12.62 19.40 -3.18
CA LYS A 60 13.33 19.00 -4.40
C LYS A 60 13.26 17.49 -4.67
N THR A 61 12.65 16.74 -3.76
CA THR A 61 12.52 15.28 -3.83
C THR A 61 11.32 14.89 -4.69
N HIS A 62 11.54 13.99 -5.65
CA HIS A 62 10.45 13.31 -6.36
C HIS A 62 9.71 12.41 -5.38
N TYR A 63 8.42 12.65 -5.20
CA TYR A 63 7.60 12.00 -4.17
C TYR A 63 6.42 11.22 -4.76
N THR A 64 6.28 11.18 -6.10
CA THR A 64 5.20 10.39 -6.72
C THR A 64 5.39 8.90 -6.41
N CYS A 65 6.62 8.41 -6.29
CA CYS A 65 6.94 7.02 -5.97
C CYS A 65 6.93 6.70 -4.47
N VAL A 66 6.53 7.62 -3.59
CA VAL A 66 6.53 7.41 -2.13
C VAL A 66 5.11 7.52 -1.56
N ILE A 67 4.59 6.43 -0.97
CA ILE A 67 3.23 6.36 -0.38
C ILE A 67 2.14 6.69 -1.42
N TYR A 68 2.32 6.15 -2.61
CA TYR A 68 1.36 6.09 -3.72
C TYR A 68 0.36 7.27 -3.92
N PRO A 69 0.80 8.55 -3.96
CA PRO A 69 -0.08 9.70 -4.09
C PRO A 69 -0.94 9.70 -5.36
N ALA A 70 -0.44 9.17 -6.48
CA ALA A 70 -1.19 9.08 -7.74
C ALA A 70 -2.33 8.04 -7.65
N LYS A 71 -2.11 6.88 -7.00
CA LYS A 71 -3.23 5.94 -6.74
C LYS A 71 -4.34 6.61 -5.95
N SER A 72 -3.98 7.30 -4.85
CA SER A 72 -4.97 7.97 -4.00
C SER A 72 -5.71 9.10 -4.75
N MET A 73 -5.03 9.77 -5.68
CA MET A 73 -5.65 10.78 -6.55
C MET A 73 -6.61 10.14 -7.56
N LEU A 74 -6.26 8.99 -8.14
CA LEU A 74 -7.13 8.25 -9.04
C LEU A 74 -8.38 7.74 -8.34
N GLU A 75 -8.24 7.18 -7.13
CA GLU A 75 -9.37 6.74 -6.30
C GLU A 75 -10.37 7.88 -6.06
N LEU A 76 -9.87 9.09 -5.77
CA LEU A 76 -10.70 10.28 -5.64
C LEU A 76 -11.38 10.63 -6.96
N ALA A 77 -10.64 10.68 -8.05
CA ALA A 77 -11.19 11.02 -9.36
C ALA A 77 -12.34 10.07 -9.75
N LEU A 78 -12.15 8.76 -9.55
CA LEU A 78 -13.18 7.75 -9.83
C LEU A 78 -14.41 7.95 -8.94
N ALA A 79 -14.24 8.20 -7.64
CA ALA A 79 -15.37 8.48 -6.75
C ALA A 79 -16.10 9.80 -7.11
N GLU A 80 -15.38 10.80 -7.63
CA GLU A 80 -15.98 12.02 -8.14
C GLU A 80 -16.78 11.78 -9.42
N LYS A 81 -16.31 10.91 -10.32
CA LYS A 81 -17.05 10.48 -11.51
C LYS A 81 -18.34 9.77 -11.11
N GLU A 82 -18.26 8.81 -10.19
CA GLU A 82 -19.43 8.10 -9.62
C GLU A 82 -20.45 9.09 -9.01
N ALA A 83 -19.97 10.17 -8.37
CA ALA A 83 -20.79 11.21 -7.76
C ALA A 83 -21.30 12.30 -8.73
N GLY A 84 -20.94 12.24 -10.03
CA GLY A 84 -21.33 13.24 -11.03
C GLY A 84 -20.53 14.55 -11.02
N TYR A 85 -19.39 14.60 -10.35
CA TYR A 85 -18.49 15.77 -10.33
C TYR A 85 -17.50 15.79 -11.51
N GLU A 86 -18.03 15.82 -12.73
CA GLU A 86 -17.24 15.67 -13.98
C GLU A 86 -16.02 16.61 -14.09
N LYS A 87 -16.17 17.88 -13.68
CA LYS A 87 -15.05 18.83 -13.72
C LYS A 87 -13.93 18.48 -12.75
N ARG A 88 -14.26 17.95 -11.57
CA ARG A 88 -13.27 17.52 -10.57
C ARG A 88 -12.60 16.24 -11.01
N PHE A 89 -13.39 15.26 -11.46
CA PHE A 89 -12.90 14.03 -12.07
C PHE A 89 -11.87 14.31 -13.17
N ALA A 90 -12.23 15.09 -14.19
CA ALA A 90 -11.35 15.36 -15.32
C ALA A 90 -10.03 16.03 -14.88
N ARG A 91 -10.08 16.91 -13.88
CA ARG A 91 -8.92 17.61 -13.34
C ARG A 91 -7.99 16.66 -12.57
N HIS A 92 -8.52 15.91 -11.62
CA HIS A 92 -7.73 14.99 -10.80
C HIS A 92 -7.22 13.78 -11.60
N TYR A 93 -8.04 13.26 -12.52
CA TYR A 93 -7.63 12.20 -13.45
C TYR A 93 -6.45 12.66 -14.31
N ARG A 94 -6.52 13.86 -14.91
CA ARG A 94 -5.43 14.39 -15.72
C ARG A 94 -4.15 14.65 -14.92
N SER A 95 -4.26 15.16 -13.69
CA SER A 95 -3.10 15.33 -12.81
C SER A 95 -2.44 13.98 -12.50
N THR A 96 -3.26 12.97 -12.19
CA THR A 96 -2.81 11.58 -11.96
C THR A 96 -2.11 11.01 -13.18
N GLN A 97 -2.76 11.09 -14.35
CA GLN A 97 -2.25 10.55 -15.61
C GLN A 97 -0.84 11.05 -15.88
N ARG A 98 -0.63 12.37 -15.81
CA ARG A 98 0.69 12.96 -16.07
C ARG A 98 1.75 12.49 -15.06
N ALA A 99 1.37 12.31 -13.80
CA ALA A 99 2.29 11.81 -12.76
C ALA A 99 2.66 10.34 -12.98
N VAL A 100 1.71 9.51 -13.42
CA VAL A 100 1.95 8.09 -13.76
C VAL A 100 2.77 7.95 -15.03
N GLU A 101 2.52 8.79 -16.05
CA GLU A 101 3.33 8.82 -17.27
C GLU A 101 4.79 9.22 -16.98
N ASP A 102 5.02 10.13 -16.03
CA ASP A 102 6.36 10.46 -15.55
C ASP A 102 7.03 9.26 -14.88
N LEU A 103 6.34 8.55 -13.98
CA LEU A 103 6.84 7.29 -13.39
C LEU A 103 7.21 6.28 -14.47
N ALA A 104 6.29 6.00 -15.41
CA ALA A 104 6.52 5.02 -16.47
C ALA A 104 7.68 5.38 -17.41
N LYS A 105 8.03 6.67 -17.54
CA LYS A 105 9.20 7.14 -18.30
C LYS A 105 10.50 6.99 -17.52
N ARG A 106 10.46 7.23 -16.21
CA ARG A 106 11.64 7.18 -15.33
C ARG A 106 12.01 5.77 -14.92
N LEU A 107 11.03 4.87 -14.77
CA LEU A 107 11.22 3.51 -14.27
C LEU A 107 12.05 3.54 -12.97
N ASP A 108 13.05 2.68 -12.85
CA ASP A 108 13.91 2.62 -11.68
C ASP A 108 14.93 3.77 -11.55
N ASN A 109 14.88 4.78 -12.43
CA ASN A 109 15.73 5.97 -12.37
C ASN A 109 15.02 7.15 -11.68
N ILE A 110 14.64 6.95 -10.41
CA ILE A 110 14.01 7.97 -9.56
C ILE A 110 14.84 8.16 -8.29
N GLU A 111 15.20 9.40 -7.98
CA GLU A 111 15.92 9.78 -6.77
C GLU A 111 14.94 10.35 -5.74
N THR A 112 14.77 9.68 -4.60
CA THR A 112 13.82 10.10 -3.56
C THR A 112 14.48 10.90 -2.44
N GLU A 113 15.74 10.70 -2.06
CA GLU A 113 16.33 11.41 -0.90
C GLU A 113 17.82 11.75 -1.06
N GLY A 114 18.26 12.14 -2.26
CA GLY A 114 19.64 12.57 -2.54
C GLY A 114 20.67 11.43 -2.62
N GLN A 115 20.21 10.18 -2.52
CA GLN A 115 20.94 8.96 -2.86
C GLN A 115 19.98 8.02 -3.60
N MET A 116 20.43 7.41 -4.70
CA MET A 116 19.68 6.39 -5.41
C MET A 116 19.65 5.11 -4.55
N THR A 117 18.55 4.88 -3.86
CA THR A 117 18.38 3.68 -3.03
C THR A 117 17.28 2.83 -3.67
N PHE A 118 17.66 1.69 -4.24
CA PHE A 118 16.70 0.73 -4.77
C PHE A 118 16.01 0.03 -3.60
N GLU A 119 14.93 0.63 -3.08
CA GLU A 119 14.19 0.15 -1.92
C GLU A 119 12.77 -0.29 -2.27
N ASP A 120 12.20 -1.16 -1.43
CA ASP A 120 10.87 -1.73 -1.64
C ASP A 120 9.79 -0.64 -1.70
N GLY A 121 9.86 0.34 -0.79
CA GLY A 121 8.85 1.40 -0.68
C GLY A 121 8.67 2.16 -1.99
N MET A 122 9.78 2.60 -2.59
CA MET A 122 9.80 3.29 -3.87
C MET A 122 9.27 2.43 -5.02
N ILE A 123 9.86 1.24 -5.20
CA ILE A 123 9.63 0.40 -6.38
C ILE A 123 8.22 -0.23 -6.37
N SER A 124 7.73 -0.69 -5.22
CA SER A 124 6.38 -1.23 -5.11
C SER A 124 5.32 -0.16 -5.30
N CYS A 125 5.49 1.04 -4.71
CA CYS A 125 4.61 2.19 -4.92
C CYS A 125 4.59 2.63 -6.39
N GLU A 126 5.73 2.60 -7.06
CA GLU A 126 5.79 2.95 -8.48
C GLU A 126 4.98 1.96 -9.33
N ALA A 127 5.29 0.66 -9.22
CA ALA A 127 4.62 -0.37 -9.98
C ALA A 127 3.11 -0.41 -9.73
N LEU A 128 2.68 -0.31 -8.46
CA LEU A 128 1.25 -0.37 -8.13
C LEU A 128 0.48 0.82 -8.71
N GLN A 129 1.07 2.02 -8.75
CA GLN A 129 0.40 3.21 -9.28
C GLN A 129 0.27 3.16 -10.79
N ILE A 130 1.33 2.71 -11.48
CA ILE A 130 1.31 2.50 -12.93
C ILE A 130 0.26 1.43 -13.29
N ALA A 131 0.28 0.28 -12.63
CA ALA A 131 -0.66 -0.80 -12.89
C ALA A 131 -2.12 -0.41 -12.54
N PHE A 132 -2.33 0.30 -11.44
CA PHE A 132 -3.68 0.76 -11.07
C PHE A 132 -4.25 1.75 -12.08
N PHE A 133 -3.43 2.67 -12.60
CA PHE A 133 -3.87 3.59 -13.65
C PHE A 133 -4.15 2.84 -14.95
N ALA A 134 -3.29 1.89 -15.34
CA ALA A 134 -3.49 1.08 -16.54
C ALA A 134 -4.84 0.33 -16.52
N LEU A 135 -5.30 -0.15 -15.36
CA LEU A 135 -6.62 -0.78 -15.22
C LEU A 135 -7.80 0.15 -15.54
N HIS A 136 -7.61 1.46 -15.41
CA HIS A 136 -8.64 2.47 -15.60
C HIS A 136 -8.40 3.34 -16.84
N ALA A 137 -7.38 3.02 -17.63
CA ALA A 137 -7.11 3.69 -18.90
C ALA A 137 -8.04 3.13 -19.97
N ASP A 138 -8.84 4.02 -20.58
CA ASP A 138 -9.71 3.67 -21.71
C ASP A 138 -8.92 3.42 -23.00
N ASP A 139 -7.74 4.02 -23.12
CA ASP A 139 -6.85 3.88 -24.29
C ASP A 139 -6.04 2.58 -24.21
N GLU A 140 -6.22 1.70 -25.20
CA GLU A 140 -5.59 0.38 -25.22
C GLU A 140 -4.06 0.47 -25.36
N GLU A 141 -3.53 1.44 -26.10
CA GLU A 141 -2.09 1.63 -26.29
C GLU A 141 -1.43 2.09 -24.98
N ALA A 142 -2.00 3.11 -24.32
CA ALA A 142 -1.55 3.54 -23.00
C ALA A 142 -1.66 2.42 -21.98
N ARG A 143 -2.76 1.65 -21.98
CA ARG A 143 -2.94 0.50 -21.09
C ARG A 143 -1.82 -0.53 -21.30
N ALA A 144 -1.52 -0.89 -22.55
CA ALA A 144 -0.46 -1.84 -22.87
C ALA A 144 0.92 -1.31 -22.45
N PHE A 145 1.23 -0.05 -22.79
CA PHE A 145 2.49 0.60 -22.44
C PHE A 145 2.71 0.63 -20.92
N LEU A 146 1.72 1.10 -20.15
CA LEU A 146 1.81 1.18 -18.69
C LEU A 146 1.91 -0.21 -18.05
N THR A 147 1.16 -1.19 -18.58
CA THR A 147 1.26 -2.58 -18.12
C THR A 147 2.69 -3.10 -18.29
N GLU A 148 3.29 -2.94 -19.46
CA GLU A 148 4.67 -3.35 -19.73
C GLU A 148 5.67 -2.69 -18.77
N LYS A 149 5.51 -1.39 -18.47
CA LYS A 149 6.39 -0.67 -17.54
C LYS A 149 6.24 -1.15 -16.10
N ALA A 150 5.02 -1.38 -15.64
CA ALA A 150 4.76 -1.97 -14.33
C ALA A 150 5.35 -3.38 -14.22
N GLU A 151 5.22 -4.23 -15.25
CA GLU A 151 5.86 -5.55 -15.30
C GLU A 151 7.39 -5.45 -15.25
N TYR A 152 7.97 -4.47 -15.96
CA TYR A 152 9.41 -4.24 -15.93
C TYR A 152 9.91 -3.92 -14.53
N ILE A 153 9.26 -2.99 -13.84
CA ILE A 153 9.61 -2.56 -12.49
C ILE A 153 9.45 -3.74 -11.51
N MET A 154 8.32 -4.45 -11.55
CA MET A 154 8.07 -5.61 -10.70
C MET A 154 9.07 -6.74 -10.93
N ARG A 155 9.56 -6.94 -12.15
CA ARG A 155 10.60 -7.95 -12.42
C ARG A 155 11.91 -7.62 -11.69
N LYS A 156 12.31 -6.34 -11.66
CA LYS A 156 13.51 -5.89 -10.92
C LYS A 156 13.28 -5.94 -9.42
N HIS A 157 12.08 -5.58 -8.96
CA HIS A 157 11.67 -5.62 -7.56
C HIS A 157 11.88 -6.99 -6.90
N ARG A 158 11.84 -8.10 -7.66
CA ARG A 158 12.04 -9.47 -7.15
C ARG A 158 13.32 -9.66 -6.32
N CYS A 159 14.36 -8.85 -6.51
CA CYS A 159 15.56 -8.90 -5.66
C CYS A 159 15.32 -8.45 -4.21
N LEU A 160 14.19 -7.79 -3.94
CA LEU A 160 13.74 -7.33 -2.63
C LEU A 160 12.60 -8.18 -2.06
N VAL A 161 12.37 -9.39 -2.59
CA VAL A 161 11.23 -10.25 -2.21
C VAL A 161 11.70 -11.63 -1.79
N GLN A 162 11.16 -12.13 -0.69
CA GLN A 162 11.37 -13.47 -0.16
C GLN A 162 10.60 -14.54 -0.95
N THR A 163 10.75 -14.54 -2.28
CA THR A 163 9.96 -15.34 -3.22
C THR A 163 10.06 -16.83 -2.94
N PHE A 164 11.24 -17.32 -2.52
CA PHE A 164 11.51 -18.75 -2.37
C PHE A 164 11.69 -19.19 -0.91
N ALA A 165 11.40 -18.32 0.07
CA ALA A 165 11.54 -18.68 1.47
C ALA A 165 10.65 -19.89 1.82
N PRO A 166 11.20 -20.94 2.47
CA PRO A 166 10.44 -22.09 2.96
C PRO A 166 9.80 -21.81 4.33
N ASP A 167 9.33 -20.58 4.54
CA ASP A 167 8.71 -20.13 5.78
C ASP A 167 7.42 -19.37 5.43
N ALA A 168 6.29 -19.93 5.83
CA ALA A 168 4.97 -19.39 5.55
C ALA A 168 4.75 -17.99 6.15
N ARG A 169 5.53 -17.62 7.18
CA ARG A 169 5.46 -16.31 7.83
C ARG A 169 6.01 -15.19 6.96
N ILE A 170 6.87 -15.51 5.98
CA ILE A 170 7.63 -14.52 5.19
C ILE A 170 7.58 -14.77 3.67
N ARG A 171 6.97 -15.88 3.24
CA ARG A 171 6.87 -16.29 1.83
C ARG A 171 6.30 -15.15 0.98
N GLY A 172 7.09 -14.69 0.01
CA GLY A 172 6.70 -13.61 -0.90
C GLY A 172 6.66 -12.22 -0.28
N CYS A 173 7.04 -12.05 1.00
CA CYS A 173 7.10 -10.74 1.65
C CYS A 173 8.32 -9.94 1.20
N THR A 174 8.25 -8.62 1.35
CA THR A 174 9.30 -7.71 0.92
C THR A 174 10.38 -7.57 1.99
N LEU A 175 11.62 -7.33 1.57
CA LEU A 175 12.77 -7.08 2.43
C LEU A 175 12.79 -5.59 2.82
N ARG A 176 12.56 -5.34 4.09
CA ARG A 176 12.48 -4.01 4.72
C ARG A 176 13.26 -4.10 6.04
N PHE A 177 13.82 -2.99 6.55
CA PHE A 177 14.73 -3.09 7.70
C PHE A 177 14.90 -1.88 8.63
N TRP A 178 14.46 -0.70 8.23
CA TRP A 178 14.78 0.55 8.95
C TRP A 178 13.61 1.07 9.79
N GLU A 179 12.41 0.54 9.58
CA GLU A 179 11.16 1.08 10.09
C GLU A 179 11.00 0.85 11.60
N ALA A 180 11.64 -0.18 12.18
CA ALA A 180 11.57 -0.50 13.61
C ALA A 180 11.89 0.70 14.52
N ARG A 181 12.81 1.57 14.07
CA ARG A 181 13.15 2.81 14.76
C ARG A 181 11.99 3.80 14.82
N TYR A 182 11.19 3.89 13.77
CA TYR A 182 10.13 4.89 13.61
C TYR A 182 8.77 4.38 14.08
N ASP A 183 8.55 3.08 13.94
CA ASP A 183 7.26 2.45 14.18
C ASP A 183 7.10 2.05 15.64
N ILE A 184 8.08 1.29 16.16
CA ILE A 184 8.05 0.72 17.51
C ILE A 184 9.16 1.27 18.43
N ASN A 185 9.93 2.26 17.96
CA ASN A 185 11.06 2.86 18.68
C ASN A 185 12.07 1.81 19.18
N PHE A 186 12.45 0.87 18.31
CA PHE A 186 13.56 -0.04 18.58
C PHE A 186 14.87 0.55 18.03
N ASN A 187 15.89 0.68 18.87
CA ASN A 187 17.15 1.35 18.51
C ASN A 187 18.16 0.41 17.85
N ALA A 188 17.70 -0.35 16.86
CA ALA A 188 18.50 -1.13 15.91
C ALA A 188 17.65 -1.36 14.66
N ASN A 189 18.30 -1.52 13.51
CA ASN A 189 17.63 -2.02 12.33
C ASN A 189 17.38 -3.53 12.50
N MET A 190 16.27 -4.01 11.94
CA MET A 190 15.90 -5.42 11.90
C MET A 190 15.05 -5.64 10.65
N LEU A 191 15.20 -6.79 10.01
CA LEU A 191 14.28 -7.20 8.96
C LEU A 191 12.86 -7.27 9.54
N ASN A 192 11.90 -6.73 8.80
CA ASN A 192 10.48 -6.73 9.15
C ASN A 192 9.68 -7.18 7.92
N SER A 193 9.44 -8.48 7.85
CA SER A 193 8.94 -9.16 6.64
C SER A 193 7.95 -10.26 7.05
N PRO A 194 6.63 -10.03 6.97
CA PRO A 194 5.97 -8.82 6.48
C PRO A 194 6.06 -7.63 7.43
N HIS A 195 6.16 -6.46 6.83
CA HIS A 195 5.79 -5.16 7.40
C HIS A 195 4.54 -4.65 6.67
N GLY A 196 3.78 -3.71 7.24
CA GLY A 196 2.55 -3.19 6.62
C GLY A 196 2.70 -2.79 5.14
N TRP A 197 3.84 -2.19 4.79
CA TRP A 197 4.16 -1.74 3.44
C TRP A 197 4.48 -2.86 2.45
N THR A 198 4.70 -4.10 2.90
CA THR A 198 4.73 -5.29 2.02
C THR A 198 3.45 -5.40 1.18
N SER A 199 2.32 -4.89 1.69
CA SER A 199 1.04 -4.85 0.96
C SER A 199 1.08 -4.07 -0.35
N TRP A 200 2.00 -3.11 -0.48
CA TRP A 200 2.13 -2.29 -1.69
C TRP A 200 2.48 -3.13 -2.90
N LYS A 201 3.37 -4.11 -2.71
CA LYS A 201 3.67 -5.13 -3.72
C LYS A 201 2.43 -5.96 -4.07
N ASN A 202 1.56 -6.29 -3.12
CA ASN A 202 0.36 -7.08 -3.38
C ASN A 202 -0.68 -6.35 -4.22
N TYR A 203 -0.86 -5.04 -4.04
CA TYR A 203 -1.66 -4.26 -4.98
C TYR A 203 -1.10 -4.38 -6.41
N ALA A 204 0.22 -4.21 -6.58
CA ALA A 204 0.85 -4.35 -7.89
C ALA A 204 0.63 -5.75 -8.49
N SER A 205 0.88 -6.82 -7.72
CA SER A 205 0.62 -8.20 -8.16
C SER A 205 -0.84 -8.41 -8.55
N TYR A 206 -1.80 -7.94 -7.76
CA TYR A 206 -3.22 -8.04 -8.08
C TYR A 206 -3.58 -7.31 -9.38
N TYR A 207 -3.14 -6.06 -9.56
CA TYR A 207 -3.44 -5.30 -10.76
C TYR A 207 -2.79 -5.89 -12.01
N LEU A 208 -1.52 -6.34 -11.90
CA LEU A 208 -0.84 -7.01 -12.99
C LEU A 208 -1.51 -8.35 -13.34
N TYR A 209 -2.03 -9.08 -12.35
CA TYR A 209 -2.84 -10.26 -12.62
C TYR A 209 -4.10 -9.90 -13.44
N LEU A 210 -4.83 -8.85 -13.05
CA LEU A 210 -6.02 -8.42 -13.79
C LEU A 210 -5.69 -7.92 -15.21
N LEU A 211 -4.55 -7.25 -15.40
CA LEU A 211 -4.11 -6.73 -16.69
C LEU A 211 -3.61 -7.82 -17.65
N THR A 212 -2.89 -8.81 -17.11
CA THR A 212 -2.10 -9.76 -17.92
C THR A 212 -2.67 -11.18 -17.92
N GLY A 213 -3.46 -11.53 -16.91
CA GLY A 213 -3.91 -12.90 -16.67
C GLY A 213 -2.79 -13.91 -16.41
N LYS A 214 -1.57 -13.48 -16.04
CA LYS A 214 -0.45 -14.37 -15.73
C LYS A 214 -0.58 -14.96 -14.32
N TYR A 215 -0.59 -16.29 -14.21
CA TYR A 215 -0.76 -16.98 -12.93
C TYR A 215 0.29 -16.60 -11.88
N ALA A 216 1.53 -16.35 -12.28
CA ALA A 216 2.61 -15.97 -11.36
C ALA A 216 2.24 -14.78 -10.46
N TYR A 217 1.51 -13.78 -10.97
CA TYR A 217 1.06 -12.65 -10.16
C TYR A 217 -0.06 -13.01 -9.18
N LEU A 218 -0.94 -13.95 -9.55
CA LEU A 218 -1.97 -14.47 -8.65
C LEU A 218 -1.34 -15.30 -7.53
N GLN A 219 -0.40 -16.18 -7.87
CA GLN A 219 0.33 -16.97 -6.88
C GLN A 219 1.10 -16.06 -5.92
N GLU A 220 1.81 -15.07 -6.45
CA GLU A 220 2.51 -14.07 -5.65
C GLU A 220 1.59 -13.27 -4.72
N LEU A 221 0.39 -12.90 -5.18
CA LEU A 221 -0.61 -12.24 -4.34
C LEU A 221 -1.03 -13.13 -3.17
N MET A 222 -1.30 -14.41 -3.44
CA MET A 222 -1.81 -15.38 -2.46
C MET A 222 -0.75 -15.75 -1.42
N ASP A 223 0.47 -16.06 -1.88
CA ASP A 223 1.61 -16.37 -1.01
C ASP A 223 1.89 -15.21 -0.04
N THR A 224 2.05 -14.00 -0.59
CA THR A 224 2.40 -12.82 0.23
C THR A 224 1.26 -12.43 1.16
N MET A 225 -0.01 -12.44 0.71
CA MET A 225 -1.11 -12.13 1.64
C MET A 225 -1.28 -13.18 2.72
N GLY A 226 -1.02 -14.46 2.43
CA GLY A 226 -1.02 -15.52 3.43
C GLY A 226 -0.02 -15.25 4.57
N ALA A 227 1.15 -14.70 4.26
CA ALA A 227 2.11 -14.24 5.25
C ALA A 227 1.63 -12.97 5.99
N CYS A 228 1.14 -11.95 5.27
CA CYS A 228 0.67 -10.68 5.87
C CYS A 228 -0.47 -10.87 6.90
N VAL A 229 -1.42 -11.79 6.66
CA VAL A 229 -2.52 -12.02 7.62
C VAL A 229 -2.07 -12.71 8.91
N GLN A 230 -0.89 -13.34 8.93
CA GLN A 230 -0.31 -13.92 10.15
C GLN A 230 0.24 -12.86 11.12
N CYS A 231 0.23 -11.57 10.76
CA CYS A 231 0.40 -10.49 11.73
C CYS A 231 -0.76 -10.40 12.73
N ILE A 232 -1.86 -11.13 12.51
CA ILE A 232 -3.00 -11.25 13.41
C ILE A 232 -2.87 -12.58 14.16
N ASP A 233 -2.84 -12.50 15.48
CA ASP A 233 -2.80 -13.65 16.37
C ASP A 233 -4.21 -14.29 16.50
N ASP A 234 -4.29 -15.53 16.99
CA ASP A 234 -5.56 -16.27 17.12
C ASP A 234 -6.57 -15.58 18.05
N ASP A 235 -6.08 -14.76 18.99
CA ASP A 235 -6.88 -13.95 19.91
C ASP A 235 -7.34 -12.60 19.32
N GLY A 236 -6.98 -12.33 18.05
CA GLY A 236 -7.24 -11.08 17.36
C GLY A 236 -6.21 -9.98 17.61
N THR A 237 -5.13 -10.25 18.35
CA THR A 237 -4.06 -9.27 18.58
C THR A 237 -3.31 -8.98 17.29
N LEU A 238 -3.30 -7.71 16.90
CA LEU A 238 -2.50 -7.22 15.78
C LEU A 238 -1.07 -6.94 16.22
N ARG A 239 -0.13 -7.59 15.54
CA ARG A 239 1.33 -7.38 15.63
C ARG A 239 1.76 -6.40 14.54
N TRP A 240 2.83 -5.66 14.77
CA TRP A 240 3.34 -4.67 13.81
C TRP A 240 3.99 -5.32 12.59
N ALA A 241 4.88 -6.29 12.83
CA ALA A 241 5.62 -7.00 11.81
C ALA A 241 6.16 -8.33 12.33
N PHE A 242 6.58 -9.21 11.41
CA PHE A 242 7.38 -10.38 11.74
C PHE A 242 8.88 -10.08 11.51
N VAL A 243 9.71 -10.44 12.48
CA VAL A 243 11.17 -10.31 12.40
C VAL A 243 11.75 -11.69 12.12
N PRO A 244 12.36 -11.92 10.93
CA PRO A 244 13.01 -13.19 10.61
C PRO A 244 14.48 -13.26 11.06
N ASP A 245 15.03 -12.17 11.62
CA ASP A 245 16.42 -12.19 12.08
C ASP A 245 16.62 -13.19 13.22
N PRO A 246 17.73 -13.96 13.22
CA PRO A 246 18.00 -14.93 14.28
C PRO A 246 18.33 -14.26 15.62
N CYS A 247 18.93 -13.07 15.59
CA CYS A 247 19.29 -12.31 16.79
C CYS A 247 19.58 -10.85 16.45
N ILE A 248 18.85 -9.94 17.07
CA ILE A 248 19.05 -8.51 17.07
C ILE A 248 19.11 -8.04 18.52
N VAL A 249 20.13 -7.25 18.84
CA VAL A 249 20.30 -6.63 20.16
C VAL A 249 20.12 -5.14 20.03
N GLY A 250 19.23 -4.56 20.83
CA GLY A 250 18.99 -3.12 20.81
C GLY A 250 18.21 -2.64 22.03
N LYS A 251 17.79 -1.38 21.99
CA LYS A 251 16.95 -0.78 23.04
C LYS A 251 15.53 -0.59 22.55
N GLN A 252 14.56 -1.22 23.21
CA GLN A 252 13.15 -1.10 22.86
C GLN A 252 12.44 -0.11 23.78
N MET A 253 11.53 0.69 23.23
CA MET A 253 10.61 1.47 24.05
C MET A 253 9.56 0.57 24.68
N VAL A 254 9.46 0.61 26.00
CA VAL A 254 8.51 -0.19 26.79
C VAL A 254 7.64 0.71 27.66
N LYS A 255 6.47 0.20 28.07
CA LYS A 255 5.58 0.88 29.00
C LYS A 255 6.23 0.95 30.38
N ALA A 256 6.23 2.12 31.01
CA ALA A 256 6.85 2.32 32.32
C ALA A 256 6.01 3.20 33.24
N ASN A 257 6.06 2.89 34.54
CA ASN A 257 5.39 3.65 35.60
C ASN A 257 6.23 4.88 36.00
N ASN A 258 6.42 5.81 35.07
CA ASN A 258 7.14 7.06 35.31
C ASN A 258 6.38 8.25 34.69
N ARG A 259 6.85 9.49 34.92
CA ARG A 259 6.20 10.72 34.42
C ARG A 259 6.04 10.75 32.88
N ARG A 260 6.88 10.03 32.14
CA ARG A 260 6.84 9.94 30.67
C ARG A 260 5.88 8.85 30.18
N GLY A 261 5.58 7.84 31.00
CA GLY A 261 4.76 6.67 30.65
C GLY A 261 5.52 5.58 29.89
N TYR A 262 6.82 5.77 29.62
CA TYR A 262 7.67 4.84 28.88
C TYR A 262 9.13 4.89 29.37
N ALA A 263 9.85 3.80 29.11
CA ALA A 263 11.30 3.67 29.32
C ALA A 263 11.94 2.97 28.10
N PHE A 264 13.27 2.85 28.11
CA PHE A 264 14.01 2.05 27.13
C PHE A 264 14.75 0.94 27.84
N GLU A 265 14.58 -0.29 27.36
CA GLU A 265 15.20 -1.49 27.94
C GLU A 265 16.07 -2.19 26.90
N ASP A 266 17.21 -2.73 27.35
CA ASP A 266 18.04 -3.60 26.52
C ASP A 266 17.25 -4.87 26.21
N THR A 267 17.07 -5.16 24.92
CA THR A 267 16.20 -6.21 24.41
C THR A 267 16.95 -7.04 23.38
N VAL A 268 16.80 -8.35 23.46
CA VAL A 268 17.24 -9.30 22.44
C VAL A 268 15.98 -9.81 21.72
N VAL A 269 15.95 -9.65 20.40
CA VAL A 269 14.87 -10.08 19.52
C VAL A 269 15.43 -11.15 18.60
N GLY A 270 14.75 -12.30 18.51
CA GLY A 270 15.02 -13.32 17.49
C GLY A 270 13.86 -13.41 16.51
N GLU A 271 13.61 -14.60 15.99
CA GLU A 271 12.46 -14.86 15.12
C GLU A 271 11.14 -14.70 15.88
N GLN A 272 10.47 -13.56 15.73
CA GLN A 272 9.22 -13.30 16.45
C GLN A 272 8.35 -12.23 15.78
N TYR A 273 7.06 -12.25 16.11
CA TYR A 273 6.17 -11.14 15.81
C TYR A 273 6.35 -10.02 16.85
N MET A 274 6.60 -8.80 16.37
CA MET A 274 6.80 -7.64 17.23
C MET A 274 5.47 -6.95 17.54
N PRO A 275 5.20 -6.58 18.80
CA PRO A 275 3.95 -5.93 19.17
C PRO A 275 3.91 -4.47 18.72
N MET A 276 2.70 -3.98 18.46
CA MET A 276 2.45 -2.54 18.32
C MET A 276 2.67 -1.82 19.65
N ILE A 277 3.24 -0.62 19.59
CA ILE A 277 3.34 0.31 20.72
C ILE A 277 2.15 1.28 20.76
N SER A 278 1.48 1.50 19.63
CA SER A 278 0.26 2.30 19.53
C SER A 278 -0.92 1.76 20.35
N ASN A 279 -0.81 0.59 21.00
CA ASN A 279 -1.87 0.14 21.92
C ASN A 279 -1.80 0.86 23.28
N TRP A 280 -0.63 1.34 23.67
CA TRP A 280 -0.39 1.95 24.99
C TRP A 280 0.36 3.27 24.95
N TYR A 281 1.03 3.59 23.84
CA TYR A 281 1.75 4.84 23.63
C TYR A 281 0.98 5.78 22.71
N ARG A 282 0.90 7.05 23.11
CA ARG A 282 0.36 8.15 22.30
C ARG A 282 1.30 9.33 22.46
N THR A 283 1.75 9.89 21.34
CA THR A 283 2.52 11.13 21.42
C THR A 283 1.64 12.26 21.96
N ASN A 284 2.19 13.05 22.88
CA ASN A 284 1.57 14.29 23.30
C ASN A 284 1.44 15.25 22.09
N PRO A 285 0.22 15.66 21.68
CA PRO A 285 0.01 16.49 20.50
C PRO A 285 0.59 17.90 20.63
N LYS A 286 0.93 18.33 21.85
CA LYS A 286 1.58 19.63 22.13
C LYS A 286 3.11 19.57 22.03
N ARG A 287 3.69 18.37 21.87
CA ARG A 287 5.15 18.19 21.76
C ARG A 287 5.54 17.96 20.31
N PHE A 288 6.62 18.61 19.91
CA PHE A 288 7.24 18.35 18.63
C PHE A 288 8.03 17.03 18.73
N ILE A 289 7.73 16.07 17.86
CA ILE A 289 8.45 14.79 17.83
C ILE A 289 9.69 14.98 16.95
N HIS A 290 10.87 14.75 17.52
CA HIS A 290 12.14 14.85 16.79
C HIS A 290 12.48 13.56 16.03
N GLN A 291 11.47 12.81 15.54
CA GLN A 291 11.67 11.53 14.86
C GLN A 291 12.49 11.63 13.57
N TYR A 292 12.40 12.77 12.87
CA TYR A 292 13.11 13.05 11.62
C TYR A 292 14.00 14.29 11.68
N VAL A 293 14.20 14.84 12.88
CA VAL A 293 14.93 16.10 13.05
C VAL A 293 16.23 15.79 13.76
N ILE A 294 17.34 16.00 13.03
CA ILE A 294 18.64 16.28 13.63
C ILE A 294 18.37 17.34 14.69
N ASN A 295 18.51 16.98 15.96
CA ASN A 295 18.41 17.97 17.02
C ASN A 295 19.47 19.03 16.73
N PHE A 296 19.05 20.24 16.33
CA PHE A 296 19.96 21.33 15.94
C PHE A 296 20.86 21.77 17.11
N SER A 297 20.57 21.30 18.33
CA SER A 297 21.37 21.51 19.54
C SER A 297 22.32 20.35 19.85
N LEU A 298 22.29 19.25 19.08
CA LEU A 298 23.23 18.12 19.19
C LEU A 298 24.22 18.14 18.02
N PRO A 299 25.47 17.69 18.24
CA PRO A 299 26.44 17.48 17.16
C PRO A 299 25.84 16.64 16.03
N PRO A 300 26.26 16.82 14.76
CA PRO A 300 25.72 16.11 13.59
C PRO A 300 25.69 14.57 13.71
N ASN A 301 26.46 14.00 14.65
CA ASN A 301 26.56 12.56 14.91
C ASN A 301 25.83 12.11 16.21
N ARG A 302 25.03 12.97 16.85
CA ARG A 302 24.21 12.63 18.01
C ARG A 302 22.72 12.75 17.67
N LEU A 303 22.08 11.60 17.55
CA LEU A 303 20.63 11.50 17.47
C LEU A 303 20.01 11.98 18.79
N SER A 304 18.88 12.69 18.71
CA SER A 304 18.14 13.12 19.89
C SER A 304 17.82 11.92 20.79
N PRO A 305 17.99 12.01 22.12
CA PRO A 305 17.47 11.00 23.04
C PRO A 305 15.93 10.99 23.09
N ASP A 306 15.27 12.02 22.56
CA ASP A 306 13.80 12.09 22.46
C ASP A 306 13.30 11.40 21.20
N TYR A 307 13.12 10.09 21.34
CA TYR A 307 12.30 9.18 20.54
C TYR A 307 10.82 9.34 20.95
N GLY A 308 9.86 9.17 20.03
CA GLY A 308 8.46 9.27 20.46
C GLY A 308 7.36 9.50 19.42
N GLY A 309 7.51 9.05 18.18
CA GLY A 309 6.32 8.78 17.36
C GLY A 309 5.99 7.30 17.36
N SER A 310 4.78 6.96 16.97
CA SER A 310 4.33 5.58 16.79
C SER A 310 3.71 5.45 15.40
N CYS A 311 4.54 5.04 14.44
CA CYS A 311 4.15 4.89 13.03
C CYS A 311 3.70 3.46 12.69
N ASP A 312 3.71 2.55 13.67
CA ASP A 312 3.27 1.15 13.62
C ASP A 312 1.80 0.89 13.21
N ASN A 313 1.04 1.92 12.83
CA ASN A 313 -0.30 1.75 12.26
C ASN A 313 -0.25 1.40 10.77
N ASP A 314 0.91 1.47 10.13
CA ASP A 314 1.13 1.01 8.77
C ASP A 314 0.72 -0.45 8.52
N VAL A 315 0.77 -1.32 9.53
CA VAL A 315 0.28 -2.70 9.45
C VAL A 315 -1.20 -2.79 9.06
N HIS A 316 -1.99 -1.74 9.30
CA HIS A 316 -3.38 -1.68 8.85
C HIS A 316 -3.52 -1.69 7.32
N GLU A 317 -2.46 -1.38 6.57
CA GLU A 317 -2.43 -1.51 5.11
C GLU A 317 -2.73 -2.94 4.67
N HIS A 318 -2.37 -3.97 5.45
CA HIS A 318 -2.73 -5.35 5.15
C HIS A 318 -4.24 -5.54 5.01
N PHE A 319 -5.04 -4.88 5.87
CA PHE A 319 -6.50 -4.98 5.84
C PHE A 319 -7.08 -4.21 4.65
N LYS A 320 -6.53 -3.04 4.34
CA LYS A 320 -6.94 -2.28 3.14
C LYS A 320 -6.66 -3.08 1.88
N CYS A 321 -5.47 -3.68 1.80
CA CYS A 321 -5.07 -4.52 0.68
C CYS A 321 -5.93 -5.77 0.59
N LEU A 322 -6.18 -6.45 1.71
CA LEU A 322 -7.06 -7.61 1.78
C LEU A 322 -8.47 -7.26 1.30
N ALA A 323 -9.05 -6.17 1.80
CA ALA A 323 -10.40 -5.71 1.41
C ALA A 323 -10.50 -5.43 -0.10
N GLU A 324 -9.46 -4.82 -0.68
CA GLU A 324 -9.43 -4.49 -2.09
C GLU A 324 -9.20 -5.72 -2.97
N THR A 325 -8.28 -6.61 -2.59
CA THR A 325 -7.74 -7.64 -3.48
C THR A 325 -8.33 -9.04 -3.29
N LEU A 326 -8.69 -9.46 -2.06
CA LEU A 326 -9.05 -10.86 -1.77
C LEU A 326 -10.36 -11.03 -1.00
N LEU A 327 -10.70 -10.10 -0.09
CA LEU A 327 -11.90 -10.22 0.73
C LEU A 327 -13.15 -10.21 -0.16
N ALA A 328 -14.08 -11.12 0.14
CA ALA A 328 -15.30 -11.35 -0.62
C ALA A 328 -15.07 -11.70 -2.11
N LYS A 329 -13.89 -12.19 -2.47
CA LYS A 329 -13.53 -12.61 -3.83
C LYS A 329 -13.20 -14.10 -3.88
N ALA A 330 -13.57 -14.72 -5.00
CA ALA A 330 -13.08 -16.04 -5.38
C ALA A 330 -12.38 -15.95 -6.74
N PHE A 331 -11.40 -16.82 -6.96
CA PHE A 331 -10.59 -16.85 -8.17
C PHE A 331 -10.64 -18.23 -8.80
N ILE A 332 -10.91 -18.26 -10.10
CA ILE A 332 -10.81 -19.45 -10.94
C ILE A 332 -9.85 -19.13 -12.08
N HIS A 333 -8.73 -19.84 -12.14
CA HIS A 333 -7.71 -19.63 -13.16
C HIS A 333 -7.53 -20.89 -13.98
N PHE A 334 -7.93 -20.85 -15.25
CA PHE A 334 -7.71 -21.95 -16.19
C PHE A 334 -6.39 -21.77 -16.95
N GLU A 335 -5.54 -22.78 -16.83
CA GLU A 335 -4.46 -23.10 -17.77
C GLU A 335 -4.82 -24.37 -18.56
N GLU A 336 -4.05 -24.70 -19.60
CA GLU A 336 -4.39 -25.78 -20.54
C GLU A 336 -4.56 -27.15 -19.86
N GLN A 337 -3.83 -27.41 -18.78
CA GLN A 337 -3.78 -28.71 -18.11
C GLN A 337 -4.22 -28.66 -16.64
N GLN A 338 -4.47 -27.47 -16.10
CA GLN A 338 -4.72 -27.29 -14.67
C GLN A 338 -5.65 -26.12 -14.40
N VAL A 339 -6.35 -26.22 -13.27
CA VAL A 339 -7.17 -25.13 -12.73
C VAL A 339 -6.68 -24.77 -11.35
N PHE A 340 -6.45 -23.49 -11.12
CA PHE A 340 -6.11 -22.96 -9.80
C PHE A 340 -7.32 -22.25 -9.19
N LEU A 341 -7.61 -22.57 -7.94
CA LEU A 341 -8.81 -22.14 -7.24
C LEU A 341 -8.42 -21.48 -5.92
N TYR A 342 -8.96 -20.28 -5.67
CA TYR A 342 -8.83 -19.59 -4.40
C TYR A 342 -10.19 -19.07 -3.94
N GLY A 343 -10.52 -19.26 -2.67
CA GLY A 343 -11.83 -18.88 -2.12
C GLY A 343 -13.01 -19.71 -2.68
N CYS A 344 -12.73 -20.78 -3.41
CA CYS A 344 -13.73 -21.70 -3.97
C CYS A 344 -13.11 -23.09 -4.18
N ILE A 345 -13.97 -24.08 -4.48
CA ILE A 345 -13.59 -25.45 -4.84
C ILE A 345 -14.36 -25.89 -6.09
N GLN A 346 -13.85 -26.91 -6.77
CA GLN A 346 -14.54 -27.57 -7.86
C GLN A 346 -15.36 -28.75 -7.34
N GLU A 347 -16.62 -28.81 -7.74
CA GLU A 347 -17.53 -29.93 -7.54
C GLU A 347 -17.96 -30.54 -8.89
N LYS A 348 -18.80 -31.59 -8.86
CA LYS A 348 -19.20 -32.33 -10.08
C LYS A 348 -19.86 -31.46 -11.15
N GLU A 349 -20.65 -30.47 -10.74
CA GLU A 349 -21.47 -29.67 -11.65
C GLU A 349 -20.91 -28.25 -11.88
N GLY A 350 -19.88 -27.84 -11.15
CA GLY A 350 -19.36 -26.47 -11.23
C GLY A 350 -18.40 -26.14 -10.11
N PHE A 351 -18.39 -24.87 -9.70
CA PHE A 351 -17.58 -24.35 -8.62
C PHE A 351 -18.46 -23.86 -7.47
N VAL A 352 -17.98 -24.04 -6.25
CA VAL A 352 -18.69 -23.64 -5.04
C VAL A 352 -17.80 -22.75 -4.19
N SER A 353 -18.36 -21.66 -3.66
CA SER A 353 -17.64 -20.73 -2.80
C SER A 353 -17.21 -21.40 -1.48
N ARG A 354 -16.04 -20.98 -0.98
CA ARG A 354 -15.59 -21.32 0.38
C ARG A 354 -15.74 -20.09 1.27
N GLY A 355 -16.83 -20.06 2.04
CA GLY A 355 -17.11 -19.03 3.04
C GLY A 355 -18.34 -18.19 2.71
N ASP A 356 -18.88 -17.52 3.72
CA ASP A 356 -20.28 -17.06 3.72
C ASP A 356 -20.59 -15.85 2.83
N LYS A 357 -19.60 -15.22 2.18
CA LYS A 357 -19.76 -13.88 1.56
C LYS A 357 -18.87 -13.63 0.33
N VAL A 358 -18.85 -14.52 -0.66
CA VAL A 358 -18.26 -14.17 -1.97
C VAL A 358 -19.24 -13.28 -2.73
N ARG A 359 -18.76 -12.15 -3.26
CA ARG A 359 -19.54 -11.15 -4.02
C ARG A 359 -18.96 -10.87 -5.39
N THR A 360 -17.70 -11.23 -5.59
CA THR A 360 -17.01 -11.02 -6.86
C THR A 360 -16.25 -12.29 -7.23
N LEU A 361 -16.53 -12.82 -8.41
CA LEU A 361 -15.82 -13.95 -8.98
C LEU A 361 -14.87 -13.44 -10.07
N ILE A 362 -13.59 -13.78 -9.95
CA ILE A 362 -12.55 -13.41 -10.91
C ILE A 362 -12.13 -14.67 -11.67
N VAL A 363 -12.42 -14.69 -12.98
CA VAL A 363 -12.18 -15.86 -13.82
C VAL A 363 -11.20 -15.54 -14.93
N ARG A 364 -10.09 -16.26 -15.01
CA ARG A 364 -9.25 -16.30 -16.21
C ARG A 364 -9.66 -17.49 -17.07
N ALA A 365 -10.38 -17.26 -18.16
CA ALA A 365 -10.88 -18.32 -19.04
C ALA A 365 -10.04 -18.45 -20.33
N LEU A 366 -9.80 -19.69 -20.79
CA LEU A 366 -9.09 -19.98 -22.05
C LEU A 366 -9.96 -19.74 -23.29
N HIS A 367 -11.27 -19.95 -23.17
CA HIS A 367 -12.22 -19.78 -24.25
C HIS A 367 -13.50 -19.14 -23.72
N PRO A 368 -14.28 -18.45 -24.58
CA PRO A 368 -15.62 -18.03 -24.22
C PRO A 368 -16.49 -19.23 -23.83
N GLY A 369 -17.34 -19.06 -22.82
CA GLY A 369 -18.14 -20.17 -22.30
C GLY A 369 -19.05 -19.74 -21.15
N THR A 370 -19.51 -20.71 -20.37
CA THR A 370 -20.30 -20.48 -19.16
C THR A 370 -19.67 -21.25 -18.01
N ILE A 371 -19.56 -20.60 -16.85
CA ILE A 371 -19.13 -21.22 -15.61
C ILE A 371 -20.31 -21.29 -14.67
N LEU A 372 -20.55 -22.47 -14.09
CA LEU A 372 -21.50 -22.62 -13.01
C LEU A 372 -20.80 -22.33 -11.68
N PHE A 373 -21.24 -21.30 -10.96
CA PHE A 373 -20.72 -20.93 -9.65
C PHE A 373 -21.87 -20.84 -8.65
N ASP A 374 -21.81 -21.58 -7.55
CA ASP A 374 -22.90 -21.69 -6.56
C ASP A 374 -24.27 -22.01 -7.20
N GLY A 375 -24.27 -22.86 -8.24
CA GLY A 375 -25.48 -23.25 -8.98
C GLY A 375 -26.00 -22.19 -9.95
N VAL A 376 -25.36 -21.04 -10.07
CA VAL A 376 -25.73 -19.95 -10.99
C VAL A 376 -24.79 -19.92 -12.20
N PRO A 377 -25.30 -19.90 -13.44
CA PRO A 377 -24.46 -19.83 -14.64
C PRO A 377 -24.01 -18.39 -14.93
N TYR A 378 -22.71 -18.20 -15.16
CA TYR A 378 -22.12 -16.92 -15.55
C TYR A 378 -21.41 -17.03 -16.90
N PRO A 379 -21.70 -16.15 -17.87
CA PRO A 379 -20.97 -16.11 -19.13
C PRO A 379 -19.56 -15.56 -18.93
N VAL A 380 -18.58 -16.18 -19.56
CA VAL A 380 -17.18 -15.75 -19.54
C VAL A 380 -16.64 -15.58 -20.95
N LYS A 381 -15.74 -14.62 -21.14
CA LYS A 381 -14.98 -14.39 -22.36
C LYS A 381 -13.55 -14.90 -22.18
N HIS A 382 -12.83 -15.10 -23.27
CA HIS A 382 -11.38 -15.37 -23.21
C HIS A 382 -10.67 -14.25 -22.44
N GLY A 383 -9.77 -14.61 -21.52
CA GLY A 383 -9.04 -13.69 -20.65
C GLY A 383 -9.68 -13.54 -19.27
N ILE A 384 -9.41 -12.40 -18.63
CA ILE A 384 -9.88 -12.09 -17.27
C ILE A 384 -11.31 -11.55 -17.31
N ASN A 385 -12.16 -12.09 -16.44
CA ASN A 385 -13.56 -11.70 -16.24
C ASN A 385 -13.76 -11.34 -14.77
N LEU A 386 -14.38 -10.18 -14.50
CA LEU A 386 -14.81 -9.78 -13.17
C LEU A 386 -16.33 -9.85 -13.13
N LEU A 387 -16.86 -10.78 -12.35
CA LEU A 387 -18.29 -11.07 -12.27
C LEU A 387 -18.80 -10.67 -10.89
N ASN A 388 -19.87 -9.87 -10.82
CA ASN A 388 -20.58 -9.63 -9.57
C ASN A 388 -21.60 -10.75 -9.37
N ILE A 389 -21.57 -11.40 -8.22
CA ILE A 389 -22.36 -12.59 -7.92
C ILE A 389 -23.34 -12.37 -6.76
#